data_AF-A0AAJ2H416-F1
#
_entry.id   AF-A0AAJ2H416-F1
#
_cell.length_a   1.000
_cell.length_b   1.000
_cell.length_c   1.000
_cell.angle_alpha   90.00
_cell.angle_beta   90.00
_cell.angle_gamma   90.00
#
_symmetry.space_group_name_H-M   'P 1'
#
loop_
_entity.id
_entity.type
_entity.pdbx_description
1 polymer ?
#
loop_
_entity_poly.entity_id
_entity_poly.type
_entity_poly.pdbx_seq_one_letter_code
_entity_poly.pdbx_strand_id
1 'polypeptide(L)'
;VLSAPTSPLFVKKTATHTSAELGDFEEYTVTVANRGSTASPDVAMQDTLPRGFIYVPGTTRVNGVKVNDPVGGKGPYLTLGLGNLDANKEVKVQYRVQIGPNALNGDG
;
A
#
# COMPACT_ATOMS: atom_id res chain seq x y z
N VAL A 1 15.29 32.64 -5.14
CA VAL A 1 15.79 31.25 -5.00
C VAL A 1 14.60 30.33 -4.88
N LEU A 2 14.27 29.57 -5.93
CA LEU A 2 13.10 28.69 -5.95
C LEU A 2 13.59 27.26 -6.12
N SER A 3 13.36 26.44 -5.11
CA SER A 3 13.36 24.98 -5.23
C SER A 3 12.22 24.50 -4.37
N ALA A 4 11.11 24.12 -5.00
CA ALA A 4 9.98 23.52 -4.31
C ALA A 4 10.47 22.27 -3.55
N PRO A 5 9.94 21.95 -2.36
CA PRO A 5 10.06 20.61 -1.81
C PRO A 5 9.14 19.69 -2.66
N THR A 6 9.55 19.36 -3.87
CA THR A 6 9.02 18.17 -4.55
C THR A 6 9.46 17.00 -3.70
N SER A 7 8.55 16.52 -2.85
CA SER A 7 8.77 15.31 -2.06
C SER A 7 9.34 14.24 -2.99
N PRO A 8 10.53 13.69 -2.73
CA PRO A 8 11.20 12.77 -3.64
C PRO A 8 10.55 11.37 -3.66
N LEU A 9 9.39 11.23 -3.02
CA LEU A 9 8.72 9.96 -2.83
C LEU A 9 7.78 9.67 -3.99
N PHE A 10 7.96 8.49 -4.56
CA PHE A 10 7.13 7.94 -5.62
C PHE A 10 6.44 6.70 -5.09
N VAL A 11 5.14 6.58 -5.36
CA VAL A 11 4.34 5.43 -4.95
C VAL A 11 3.75 4.78 -6.19
N LYS A 12 3.91 3.46 -6.29
CA LYS A 12 3.27 2.64 -7.32
C LYS A 12 2.53 1.49 -6.65
N LYS A 13 1.24 1.34 -6.94
CA LYS A 13 0.43 0.21 -6.48
C LYS A 13 0.03 -0.66 -7.66
N THR A 14 0.16 -1.97 -7.50
CA THR A 14 -0.24 -2.97 -8.49
C THR A 14 -1.00 -4.09 -7.81
N ALA A 15 -2.06 -4.57 -8.48
CA ALA A 15 -2.75 -5.81 -8.13
C ALA A 15 -2.13 -6.97 -8.95
N THR A 16 -2.22 -8.18 -8.45
CA THR A 16 -1.64 -9.37 -9.08
C THR A 16 -2.60 -9.97 -10.10
N HIS A 17 -3.91 -9.87 -9.88
CA HIS A 17 -4.94 -10.26 -10.85
C HIS A 17 -5.69 -9.04 -11.37
N THR A 18 -5.97 -9.03 -12.68
CA THR A 18 -6.79 -7.99 -13.33
C THR A 18 -8.28 -8.35 -13.38
N SER A 19 -8.65 -9.56 -12.95
CA SER A 19 -10.02 -10.06 -12.86
C SER A 19 -10.14 -10.81 -11.54
N ALA A 20 -11.08 -10.39 -10.69
CA ALA A 20 -11.25 -10.97 -9.39
C ALA A 20 -12.75 -11.07 -9.08
N GLU A 21 -13.19 -12.26 -8.69
CA GLU A 21 -14.59 -12.58 -8.42
C GLU A 21 -14.94 -12.35 -6.95
N LEU A 22 -16.24 -12.35 -6.64
CA LEU A 22 -16.68 -12.29 -5.25
C LEU A 22 -16.15 -13.49 -4.47
N GLY A 23 -15.53 -13.22 -3.33
CA GLY A 23 -14.90 -14.23 -2.49
C GLY A 23 -13.42 -14.45 -2.79
N ASP A 24 -12.89 -13.88 -3.88
CA ASP A 24 -11.47 -13.97 -4.20
C ASP A 24 -10.59 -13.15 -3.27
N PHE A 25 -9.32 -13.53 -3.25
CA PHE A 25 -8.27 -12.77 -2.61
C PHE A 25 -7.38 -12.11 -3.66
N GLU A 26 -7.22 -10.81 -3.54
CA GLU A 26 -6.32 -10.02 -4.37
C GLU A 26 -5.05 -9.71 -3.57
N GLU A 27 -3.89 -9.85 -4.21
CA GLU A 27 -2.60 -9.46 -3.61
C GLU A 27 -2.16 -8.12 -4.17
N TYR A 28 -2.09 -7.12 -3.30
CA TYR A 28 -1.57 -5.80 -3.62
C TYR A 28 -0.09 -5.69 -3.30
N THR A 29 0.66 -5.14 -4.25
CA THR A 29 2.04 -4.69 -4.06
C THR A 29 2.09 -3.17 -4.19
N VAL A 30 2.55 -2.49 -3.14
CA VAL A 30 2.81 -1.06 -3.11
C VAL A 30 4.31 -0.83 -2.99
N THR A 31 4.90 -0.22 -4.01
CA THR A 31 6.30 0.19 -4.02
C THR A 31 6.39 1.67 -3.70
N VAL A 32 7.07 2.00 -2.61
CA VAL A 32 7.40 3.38 -2.21
C VAL A 32 8.88 3.60 -2.45
N ALA A 33 9.25 4.54 -3.30
CA ALA A 33 10.64 4.81 -3.67
C ALA A 33 11.01 6.26 -3.36
N ASN A 34 12.14 6.46 -2.70
CA ASN A 34 12.77 7.77 -2.54
C ASN A 34 13.77 7.97 -3.69
N ARG A 35 13.46 8.86 -4.63
CA ARG A 35 14.33 9.22 -5.77
C ARG A 35 15.09 10.53 -5.55
N GLY A 36 15.15 10.98 -4.30
CA GLY A 36 15.84 12.18 -3.87
C GLY A 36 17.30 11.91 -3.54
N SER A 37 18.03 12.99 -3.27
CA SER A 37 19.43 12.95 -2.86
C SER A 37 19.63 12.78 -1.34
N THR A 38 18.57 12.89 -0.55
CA THR A 38 18.60 12.74 0.92
C THR A 38 17.59 11.70 1.40
N ALA A 39 17.81 11.16 2.60
CA ALA A 39 16.84 10.27 3.25
C ALA A 39 15.55 11.02 3.59
N SER A 40 14.41 10.33 3.47
CA SER A 40 13.11 10.80 3.92
C SER A 40 12.78 10.14 5.27
N PRO A 41 12.75 10.90 6.38
CA PRO A 41 12.33 10.36 7.67
C PRO A 41 10.81 10.15 7.72
N ASP A 42 10.38 9.28 8.65
CA ASP A 42 8.98 9.08 9.03
C ASP A 42 8.01 8.84 7.87
N VAL A 43 8.44 8.08 6.86
CA VAL A 43 7.60 7.71 5.73
C VAL A 43 6.49 6.81 6.21
N ALA A 44 5.25 7.14 5.83
CA ALA A 44 4.08 6.30 6.03
C ALA A 44 3.35 6.10 4.71
N MET A 45 2.79 4.90 4.54
CA MET A 45 1.87 4.57 3.47
C MET A 45 0.44 4.67 3.98
N GLN A 46 -0.42 5.34 3.22
CA GLN A 46 -1.86 5.34 3.44
C GLN A 46 -2.54 4.73 2.21
N ASP A 47 -3.41 3.75 2.43
CA ASP A 47 -4.18 3.09 1.38
C ASP A 47 -5.67 3.15 1.71
N THR A 48 -6.49 3.50 0.73
CA THR A 48 -7.94 3.47 0.85
C THR A 48 -8.47 2.34 -0.01
N LEU A 49 -8.91 1.27 0.63
CA LEU A 49 -9.50 0.14 -0.05
C LEU A 49 -10.83 0.54 -0.71
N PRO A 50 -11.09 0.10 -1.96
CA PRO A 50 -12.38 0.29 -2.59
C PRO A 50 -13.52 -0.33 -1.77
N ARG A 51 -14.75 0.10 -2.04
CA ARG A 51 -15.92 -0.50 -1.39
C ARG A 51 -15.96 -2.00 -1.68
N GLY A 52 -16.30 -2.78 -0.65
CA GLY A 52 -16.34 -4.24 -0.75
C GLY A 52 -14.99 -4.93 -0.58
N PHE A 53 -13.86 -4.22 -0.59
CA PHE A 53 -12.56 -4.81 -0.32
C PHE A 53 -12.29 -4.84 1.18
N ILE A 54 -11.86 -6.00 1.69
CA ILE A 54 -11.63 -6.24 3.12
C ILE A 54 -10.17 -6.66 3.30
N TYR A 55 -9.40 -5.94 4.12
CA TYR A 55 -8.04 -6.35 4.42
C TYR A 55 -7.99 -7.71 5.14
N VAL A 56 -7.01 -8.55 4.78
CA VAL A 56 -6.77 -9.86 5.42
C VAL A 56 -5.66 -9.74 6.47
N PRO A 57 -5.96 -9.87 7.77
CA PRO A 57 -4.97 -9.78 8.85
C PRO A 57 -3.84 -10.80 8.74
N GLY A 58 -2.66 -10.41 9.19
CA GLY A 58 -1.44 -11.21 9.19
C GLY A 58 -0.79 -11.41 7.81
N THR A 59 -1.23 -10.68 6.78
CA THR A 59 -0.72 -10.84 5.41
C THR A 59 0.29 -9.78 4.99
N THR A 60 0.41 -8.68 5.73
CA THR A 60 1.35 -7.60 5.40
C THR A 60 2.81 -8.05 5.49
N ARG A 61 3.53 -7.79 4.40
CA ARG A 61 4.98 -7.97 4.28
C ARG A 61 5.63 -6.69 3.80
N VAL A 62 6.78 -6.36 4.35
CA VAL A 62 7.63 -5.24 3.92
C VAL A 62 8.96 -5.82 3.46
N ASN A 63 9.33 -5.59 2.21
CA ASN A 63 10.51 -6.19 1.56
C ASN A 63 10.57 -7.72 1.73
N GLY A 64 9.41 -8.38 1.68
CA GLY A 64 9.27 -9.84 1.87
C GLY A 64 9.23 -10.31 3.32
N VAL A 65 9.50 -9.45 4.30
CA VAL A 65 9.46 -9.78 5.73
C VAL A 65 8.07 -9.52 6.28
N LYS A 66 7.49 -10.49 7.01
CA LYS A 66 6.20 -10.31 7.69
C LYS A 66 6.33 -9.23 8.77
N VAL A 67 5.39 -8.29 8.79
CA VAL A 67 5.31 -7.21 9.77
C VAL A 67 3.95 -7.21 10.47
N ASN A 68 3.77 -6.30 11.42
CA ASN A 68 2.46 -6.05 12.03
C ASN A 68 1.47 -5.51 10.98
N ASP A 69 0.19 -5.78 11.23
CA ASP A 69 -0.89 -5.29 10.37
C ASP A 69 -0.94 -3.75 10.36
N PRO A 70 -1.35 -3.15 9.22
CA PRO A 70 -1.58 -1.72 9.15
C PRO A 70 -2.67 -1.27 10.14
N VAL A 71 -2.52 -0.05 10.64
CA VAL A 71 -3.55 0.63 11.43
C VAL A 71 -4.79 0.82 10.55
N GLY A 72 -5.97 0.53 11.09
CA GLY A 72 -7.23 0.55 10.34
C GLY A 72 -7.91 -0.81 10.21
N GLY A 73 -7.27 -1.88 10.68
CA GLY A 73 -7.87 -3.20 10.78
C GLY A 73 -8.32 -3.71 9.42
N LYS A 74 -9.62 -4.00 9.27
CA LYS A 74 -10.19 -4.54 8.02
C LYS A 74 -10.41 -3.50 6.91
N GLY A 75 -10.09 -2.22 7.14
CA GLY A 75 -10.25 -1.13 6.20
C GLY A 75 -11.46 -0.21 6.49
N PRO A 76 -11.81 0.70 5.58
CA PRO A 76 -11.20 0.87 4.26
C PRO A 76 -9.86 1.61 4.31
N TYR A 77 -9.58 2.38 5.37
CA TYR A 77 -8.33 3.13 5.50
C TYR A 77 -7.27 2.28 6.19
N LEU A 78 -6.18 2.00 5.49
CA LEU A 78 -5.02 1.29 6.03
C LEU A 78 -3.85 2.28 6.11
N THR A 79 -3.18 2.32 7.25
CA THR A 79 -1.98 3.15 7.46
C THR A 79 -0.83 2.29 7.97
N LEU A 80 0.32 2.35 7.30
CA LEU A 80 1.52 1.60 7.66
C LEU A 80 2.73 2.52 7.72
N GLY A 81 3.40 2.58 8.87
CA GLY A 81 4.69 3.25 8.99
C GLY A 81 5.79 2.45 8.31
N LEU A 82 6.54 3.07 7.40
CA LEU A 82 7.69 2.49 6.71
C LEU A 82 9.02 2.94 7.33
N GLY A 83 8.99 3.96 8.20
CA GLY A 83 10.17 4.50 8.86
C GLY A 83 11.00 5.40 7.94
N ASN A 84 12.31 5.46 8.16
CA ASN A 84 13.21 6.24 7.30
C ASN A 84 13.47 5.51 5.98
N LEU A 85 13.32 6.21 4.86
CA LEU A 85 13.65 5.72 3.53
C LEU A 85 14.84 6.47 2.97
N ASP A 86 15.99 5.80 2.91
CA ASP A 86 17.23 6.39 2.41
C ASP A 86 17.12 6.85 0.95
N ALA A 87 17.99 7.79 0.56
CA ALA A 87 18.11 8.27 -0.80
C ALA A 87 18.31 7.11 -1.79
N ASN A 88 17.59 7.16 -2.91
CA ASN A 88 17.64 6.14 -3.97
C ASN A 88 17.25 4.71 -3.53
N LYS A 89 16.52 4.57 -2.42
CA LYS A 89 15.97 3.29 -1.96
C LYS A 89 14.48 3.18 -2.20
N GLU A 90 14.01 1.94 -2.24
CA GLU A 90 12.60 1.60 -2.30
C GLU A 90 12.21 0.57 -1.26
N VAL A 91 10.95 0.61 -0.87
CA VAL A 91 10.29 -0.33 0.02
C VAL A 91 9.09 -0.91 -0.69
N LYS A 92 8.97 -2.24 -0.66
CA LYS A 92 7.84 -2.98 -1.22
C LYS A 92 6.96 -3.48 -0.10
N VAL A 93 5.75 -2.96 -0.03
CA VAL A 93 4.69 -3.42 0.87
C VAL A 93 3.79 -4.37 0.09
N GLN A 94 3.57 -5.57 0.61
CA GLN A 94 2.67 -6.56 0.02
C GLN A 94 1.61 -6.91 1.04
N TYR A 95 0.35 -7.00 0.62
CA TYR A 95 -0.73 -7.44 1.49
C TYR A 95 -1.91 -7.98 0.69
N ARG A 96 -2.76 -8.77 1.35
CA ARG A 96 -3.92 -9.38 0.71
C ARG A 96 -5.21 -8.70 1.16
N VAL A 97 -6.16 -8.65 0.25
CA VAL A 97 -7.53 -8.20 0.47
C VAL A 97 -8.47 -9.28 -0.03
N GLN A 98 -9.64 -9.38 0.60
CA GLN A 98 -10.75 -10.19 0.16
C GLN A 98 -11.78 -9.31 -0.53
N ILE A 99 -12.31 -9.79 -1.66
CA ILE A 99 -13.36 -9.13 -2.41
C ILE A 99 -14.71 -9.59 -1.87
N GLY A 100 -15.33 -8.74 -1.07
CA GLY A 100 -16.64 -8.97 -0.50
C GLY A 100 -17.78 -8.66 -1.48
N PRO A 101 -19.01 -9.11 -1.16
CA PRO A 101 -20.19 -9.01 -2.04
C PRO A 101 -20.55 -7.58 -2.47
N ASN A 102 -20.06 -6.57 -1.76
CA ASN A 102 -20.28 -5.15 -2.09
C ASN A 102 -19.28 -4.57 -3.09
N ALA A 103 -18.31 -5.36 -3.58
CA ALA A 103 -17.27 -4.89 -4.50
C ALA A 103 -17.77 -4.70 -5.94
N LEU A 104 -18.79 -5.48 -6.35
CA LEU A 104 -19.37 -5.44 -7.70
C LEU A 104 -20.29 -4.23 -7.96
N ASN A 105 -20.71 -3.50 -6.94
CA ASN A 105 -21.56 -2.31 -7.10
C ASN A 105 -20.76 -1.02 -7.37
N GLY A 106 -19.48 -1.15 -7.75
CA GLY A 106 -18.50 -0.06 -7.75
C GLY A 106 -18.30 0.70 -9.06
N ASP A 107 -18.38 0.04 -10.21
CA ASP A 107 -17.94 0.65 -11.48
C ASP A 107 -19.06 0.51 -12.52
N GLY A 108 -20.00 1.45 -12.49
CA GLY A 108 -20.89 1.73 -13.62
C GLY A 108 -20.16 2.45 -14.74
#